data_AF-A0A535W6M5-F1
#
_entry.id   AF-A0A535W6M5-F1
#
_cell.length_a   1.000
_cell.length_b   1.000
_cell.length_c   1.000
_cell.angle_alpha   90.00
_cell.angle_beta   90.00
_cell.angle_gamma   90.00
#
_symmetry.space_group_name_H-M   'P 1'
#
loop_
_entity.id
_entity.type
_entity.pdbx_description
1 polymer ?
#
loop_
_entity_poly.entity_id
_entity_poly.type
_entity_poly.pdbx_seq_one_letter_code
_entity_poly.pdbx_strand_id
1 'polypeptide(L)'
;MDKRRQRGERTRQAILSHAARLASAEGLEAVSLQRLAGDLGISKSGLFAHFGSKEELQLATVEEAAWVFTLEVLKPGLHEPAGVGRVTALCEAFLSYVERGVFPGGCFFEAAVAEFDSRPGAV
;
A
#
# COMPACT_ATOMS: atom_id res chain seq x y z
N MET A 1 -20.97 -5.03 -18.36
CA MET A 1 -20.30 -4.21 -17.32
C MET A 1 -19.83 -2.91 -17.97
N ASP A 2 -20.16 -1.76 -17.37
CA ASP A 2 -19.91 -0.43 -17.94
C ASP A 2 -18.40 -0.10 -18.05
N LYS A 3 -17.94 0.28 -19.26
CA LYS A 3 -16.54 0.65 -19.56
C LYS A 3 -16.06 1.83 -18.71
N ARG A 4 -16.98 2.74 -18.34
CA ARG A 4 -16.65 3.90 -17.49
C ARG A 4 -16.25 3.47 -16.08
N ARG A 5 -16.97 2.50 -15.51
CA ARG A 5 -16.66 1.93 -14.19
C ARG A 5 -15.31 1.21 -14.20
N GLN A 6 -15.02 0.43 -15.24
CA GLN A 6 -13.73 -0.26 -15.38
C GLN A 6 -12.56 0.72 -15.49
N ARG A 7 -12.74 1.84 -16.21
CA ARG A 7 -11.71 2.88 -16.27
C ARG A 7 -11.49 3.54 -14.91
N GLY A 8 -12.57 3.84 -14.18
CA GLY A 8 -12.48 4.39 -12.84
C GLY A 8 -11.71 3.49 -11.88
N GLU A 9 -11.97 2.18 -11.92
CA GLU A 9 -11.27 1.19 -11.10
C GLU A 9 -9.76 1.13 -11.42
N ARG A 10 -9.40 1.11 -12.71
CA ARG A 10 -8.00 1.13 -13.14
C ARG A 10 -7.27 2.38 -12.66
N THR A 11 -7.91 3.54 -12.74
CA THR A 11 -7.34 4.78 -12.22
C THR A 11 -7.17 4.72 -10.71
N ARG A 12 -8.18 4.24 -9.98
CA ARG A 12 -8.10 4.06 -8.51
C ARG A 12 -6.92 3.15 -8.13
N GLN A 13 -6.77 2.01 -8.81
CA GLN A 13 -5.65 1.08 -8.56
C GLN A 13 -4.29 1.72 -8.85
N ALA A 14 -4.16 2.48 -9.95
CA ALA A 14 -2.91 3.17 -10.27
C ALA A 14 -2.54 4.21 -9.20
N ILE A 15 -3.53 4.93 -8.67
CA ILE A 15 -3.34 5.87 -7.57
C ILE A 15 -2.85 5.15 -6.31
N LEU A 16 -3.53 4.07 -5.90
CA LEU A 16 -3.17 3.33 -4.68
C LEU A 16 -1.79 2.66 -4.79
N SER A 17 -1.46 2.10 -5.95
CA SER A 17 -0.15 1.52 -6.20
C SER A 17 0.97 2.56 -6.08
N HIS A 18 0.77 3.76 -6.65
CA HIS A 18 1.74 4.86 -6.51
C HIS A 18 1.81 5.39 -5.07
N ALA A 19 0.66 5.52 -4.40
CA ALA A 19 0.59 5.96 -3.00
C ALA A 19 1.32 4.99 -2.06
N ALA A 20 1.16 3.67 -2.23
CA ALA A 20 1.84 2.67 -1.41
C ALA A 20 3.37 2.72 -1.62
N ARG A 21 3.82 2.93 -2.86
CA ARG A 21 5.24 3.14 -3.17
C ARG A 21 5.78 4.41 -2.53
N LEU A 22 5.07 5.53 -2.66
CA LEU A 22 5.43 6.80 -2.02
C LEU A 22 5.52 6.63 -0.50
N ALA A 23 4.49 6.05 0.11
CA ALA A 23 4.40 5.84 1.56
C ALA A 23 5.53 4.96 2.09
N SER A 24 5.92 3.91 1.35
CA SER A 24 7.03 3.06 1.76
C SER A 24 8.36 3.82 1.88
N ALA A 25 8.56 4.85 1.03
CA ALA A 25 9.83 5.55 0.90
C ALA A 25 9.89 6.87 1.66
N GLU A 26 8.76 7.59 1.71
CA GLU A 26 8.66 8.94 2.27
C GLU A 26 7.72 9.01 3.49
N GLY A 27 7.14 7.88 3.91
CA GLY A 27 6.16 7.83 4.99
C GLY A 27 4.72 8.04 4.54
N LEU A 28 3.76 7.53 5.31
CA LEU A 28 2.33 7.57 4.99
C LEU A 28 1.77 9.00 5.11
N GLU A 29 2.39 9.86 5.92
CA GLU A 29 2.04 11.29 5.97
C GLU A 29 2.30 12.06 4.67
N ALA A 30 3.30 11.64 3.88
CA ALA A 30 3.61 12.24 2.58
C ALA A 30 2.51 11.98 1.54
N VAL A 31 1.64 10.98 1.77
CA VAL A 31 0.52 10.66 0.90
C VAL A 31 -0.56 11.74 1.02
N SER A 32 -0.74 12.49 -0.08
CA SER A 32 -1.77 13.52 -0.16
C SER A 32 -2.32 13.63 -1.57
N LEU A 33 -3.58 14.09 -1.69
CA LEU A 33 -4.22 14.32 -2.99
C LEU A 33 -3.41 15.27 -3.86
N GLN A 34 -2.75 16.28 -3.28
CA GLN A 34 -1.96 17.24 -4.04
C GLN A 34 -0.66 16.63 -4.57
N ARG A 35 0.05 15.84 -3.75
CA ARG A 35 1.28 15.17 -4.18
C ARG A 35 0.98 14.14 -5.28
N LEU A 36 -0.03 13.28 -5.08
CA LEU A 36 -0.42 12.28 -6.07
C LEU A 36 -0.93 12.90 -7.37
N ALA A 37 -1.61 14.05 -7.31
CA ALA A 37 -2.04 14.78 -8.50
C ALA A 37 -0.83 15.22 -9.35
N GLY A 38 0.20 15.76 -8.69
CA GLY A 38 1.44 16.16 -9.34
C GLY A 38 2.20 14.97 -9.94
N ASP A 39 2.39 13.91 -9.16
CA ASP A 39 3.16 12.74 -9.57
C ASP A 39 2.51 11.98 -10.73
N LEU A 40 1.18 11.88 -10.75
CA LEU A 40 0.42 11.09 -11.74
C LEU A 40 -0.15 11.93 -12.89
N GLY A 41 -0.01 13.25 -12.86
CA GLY A 41 -0.61 14.16 -13.85
C GLY A 41 -2.14 14.15 -13.85
N ILE A 42 -2.76 13.77 -12.73
CA ILE A 42 -4.22 13.73 -12.56
C ILE A 42 -4.67 15.05 -11.90
N SER A 43 -5.80 15.61 -12.32
CA SER A 43 -6.31 16.82 -11.66
C SER A 43 -6.70 16.52 -10.20
N LYS A 44 -6.58 17.53 -9.32
CA LYS A 44 -7.02 17.42 -7.92
C LYS A 44 -8.51 16.99 -7.82
N SER A 45 -9.37 17.52 -8.70
CA SER A 45 -10.78 17.14 -8.79
C SER A 45 -10.99 15.69 -9.25
N GLY A 46 -10.13 15.18 -10.13
CA GLY A 46 -10.15 13.78 -10.55
C GLY A 46 -9.78 12.84 -9.41
N LEU A 47 -8.79 13.21 -8.59
CA LEU A 47 -8.42 12.48 -7.38
C LEU A 47 -9.52 12.51 -6.31
N PHE A 48 -10.14 13.66 -6.08
CA PHE A 48 -11.29 13.79 -5.17
C PHE A 48 -12.49 12.93 -5.58
N ALA A 49 -12.66 12.64 -6.88
CA ALA A 49 -13.71 11.74 -7.33
C ALA A 49 -13.47 10.27 -6.91
N HIS A 50 -12.25 9.93 -6.48
CA HIS A 50 -11.88 8.60 -6.01
C HIS A 50 -11.72 8.51 -4.48
N PHE A 51 -11.34 9.61 -3.83
CA PHE A 51 -11.07 9.66 -2.39
C PHE A 51 -11.61 10.97 -1.80
N GLY A 52 -12.52 10.87 -0.85
CA GLY A 52 -13.21 12.00 -0.23
C GLY A 52 -12.35 12.80 0.75
N SER A 53 -11.30 12.19 1.31
CA SER A 53 -10.38 12.86 2.25
C SER A 53 -8.94 12.33 2.15
N LYS A 54 -8.01 13.02 2.82
CA LYS A 54 -6.62 12.53 2.98
C LYS A 54 -6.60 11.22 3.79
N GLU A 55 -7.38 11.18 4.87
CA GLU A 55 -7.51 9.98 5.72
C GLU A 55 -8.05 8.78 4.92
N GLU A 56 -9.10 8.97 4.12
CA GLU A 56 -9.66 7.90 3.27
C GLU A 56 -8.62 7.39 2.25
N LEU A 57 -7.84 8.29 1.65
CA LEU A 57 -6.74 7.93 0.77
C LEU A 57 -5.64 7.15 1.51
N GLN A 58 -5.26 7.57 2.71
CA GLN A 58 -4.25 6.89 3.52
C GLN A 58 -4.72 5.49 3.93
N LEU A 59 -5.96 5.35 4.41
CA LEU A 59 -6.56 4.05 4.76
C LEU A 59 -6.60 3.12 3.55
N ALA A 60 -7.07 3.59 2.39
CA ALA A 60 -7.08 2.80 1.16
C ALA A 60 -5.65 2.44 0.69
N THR A 61 -4.66 3.28 0.99
CA THR A 61 -3.24 2.98 0.71
C THR A 61 -2.71 1.88 1.62
N VAL A 62 -3.09 1.87 2.90
CA VAL A 62 -2.78 0.79 3.84
C VAL A 62 -3.42 -0.53 3.39
N GLU A 63 -4.67 -0.50 2.93
CA GLU A 63 -5.36 -1.68 2.38
C GLU A 63 -4.63 -2.26 1.15
N GLU A 64 -4.20 -1.41 0.23
CA GLU A 64 -3.40 -1.83 -0.93
C GLU A 64 -2.06 -2.45 -0.51
N ALA A 65 -1.37 -1.83 0.44
CA ALA A 65 -0.11 -2.36 0.96
C ALA A 65 -0.31 -3.71 1.68
N ALA A 66 -1.40 -3.86 2.44
CA ALA A 66 -1.78 -5.12 3.09
C ALA A 66 -2.09 -6.22 2.07
N TRP A 67 -2.75 -5.87 0.97
CA TRP A 67 -2.99 -6.79 -0.13
C TRP A 67 -1.68 -7.27 -0.76
N VAL A 68 -0.77 -6.35 -1.09
CA VAL A 68 0.55 -6.69 -1.64
C VAL A 68 1.34 -7.57 -0.67
N PHE A 69 1.41 -7.20 0.61
CA PHE A 69 2.09 -8.02 1.64
C PHE A 69 1.47 -9.41 1.79
N THR A 70 0.15 -9.51 1.68
CA THR A 70 -0.55 -10.80 1.69
C THR A 70 -0.12 -11.67 0.51
N LEU A 71 -0.01 -11.10 -0.70
CA LEU A 71 0.41 -11.83 -1.89
C LEU A 71 1.89 -12.25 -1.83
N GLU A 72 2.76 -11.34 -1.38
CA GLU A 72 4.22 -11.52 -1.44
C GLU A 72 4.79 -12.29 -0.25
N VAL A 73 4.15 -12.23 0.92
CA VAL A 73 4.67 -12.79 2.18
C VAL A 73 3.72 -13.83 2.77
N LEU A 74 2.47 -13.46 3.04
CA LEU A 74 1.56 -14.34 3.78
C LEU A 74 1.16 -15.57 2.96
N LYS A 75 0.67 -15.41 1.73
CA LYS A 75 0.25 -16.53 0.89
C LYS A 75 1.34 -17.57 0.65
N PRO A 76 2.59 -17.22 0.25
CA PRO A 76 3.64 -18.21 0.07
C PRO A 76 4.02 -18.88 1.40
N GLY A 77 4.20 -18.10 2.48
CA GLY A 77 4.60 -18.68 3.77
C GLY A 77 3.53 -19.57 4.42
N LEU A 78 2.25 -19.21 4.27
CA LEU A 78 1.11 -19.97 4.83
C LEU A 78 0.76 -21.23 4.04
N HIS A 79 1.38 -21.45 2.88
CA HIS A 79 1.23 -22.69 2.12
C HIS A 79 1.83 -23.88 2.89
N GLU A 80 2.84 -23.63 3.72
CA GLU A 80 3.41 -24.63 4.62
C GLU A 80 2.46 -24.98 5.79
N PRO A 81 2.41 -26.24 6.26
CA PRO A 81 1.65 -26.63 7.44
C PRO A 81 2.07 -25.89 8.72
N ALA A 82 1.18 -25.84 9.71
CA ALA A 82 1.48 -25.17 10.97
C ALA A 82 2.68 -25.81 11.68
N GLY A 83 3.65 -24.99 12.10
CA GLY A 83 4.88 -25.43 12.75
C GLY A 83 6.06 -24.51 12.43
N VAL A 84 7.26 -24.90 12.86
CA VAL A 84 8.49 -24.11 12.64
C VAL A 84 8.82 -23.90 11.15
N GLY A 85 8.44 -24.86 10.29
CA GLY A 85 8.62 -24.75 8.84
C GLY A 85 7.88 -23.53 8.27
N ARG A 86 6.62 -23.32 8.65
CA ARG A 86 5.84 -22.14 8.25
C ARG A 86 6.44 -20.84 8.75
N VAL A 87 6.95 -20.80 9.98
CA VAL A 87 7.63 -19.60 10.51
C VAL A 87 8.84 -19.27 9.66
N THR A 88 9.65 -20.28 9.34
CA THR A 88 10.84 -20.13 8.47
C THR A 88 10.44 -19.63 7.08
N ALA A 89 9.41 -20.24 6.46
CA ALA A 89 8.91 -19.82 5.15
C ALA A 89 8.36 -18.38 5.14
N LEU A 90 7.68 -17.95 6.21
CA LEU A 90 7.24 -16.56 6.36
C LEU A 90 8.45 -15.60 6.47
N CYS A 91 9.47 -15.96 7.24
CA CYS A 91 10.71 -15.16 7.33
C CYS A 91 11.41 -15.06 5.98
N GLU A 92 11.57 -16.17 5.26
CA GLU A 92 12.19 -16.20 3.93
C GLU A 92 11.38 -15.38 2.91
N ALA A 93 10.05 -15.51 2.92
CA ALA A 93 9.19 -14.72 2.04
C ALA A 93 9.27 -13.23 2.34
N PHE A 94 9.33 -12.85 3.63
CA PHE A 94 9.52 -11.46 4.05
C PHE A 94 10.88 -10.90 3.60
N LEU A 95 11.97 -11.63 3.86
CA LEU A 95 13.32 -11.23 3.44
C LEU A 95 13.37 -11.06 1.92
N SER A 96 12.82 -12.01 1.17
CA SER A 96 12.79 -11.92 -0.28
C SER A 96 11.92 -10.76 -0.79
N TYR A 97 10.80 -10.46 -0.13
CA TYR A 97 9.98 -9.28 -0.43
C TYR A 97 10.77 -7.96 -0.28
N VAL A 98 11.59 -7.84 0.78
CA VAL A 98 12.47 -6.67 1.00
C VAL A 98 13.63 -6.65 0.00
N GLU A 99 14.33 -7.76 -0.19
CA GLU A 99 15.49 -7.87 -1.09
C GLU A 99 15.11 -7.59 -2.56
N ARG A 100 13.93 -8.02 -3.00
CA ARG A 100 13.41 -7.72 -4.34
C ARG A 100 12.96 -6.27 -4.51
N GLY A 101 12.90 -5.48 -3.43
CA GLY A 101 12.47 -4.09 -3.47
C GLY A 101 11.05 -3.93 -4.01
N VAL A 102 10.12 -4.81 -3.60
CA VAL A 102 8.71 -4.77 -4.03
C VAL A 102 8.12 -3.37 -3.83
N PHE A 103 8.45 -2.77 -2.69
CA PHE A 103 8.32 -1.33 -2.49
C PHE A 103 9.70 -0.67 -2.40
N PRO A 104 9.85 0.56 -2.92
CA PRO A 104 11.15 1.23 -3.00
C PRO A 104 11.77 1.57 -1.64
N GLY A 105 10.97 1.73 -0.58
CA GLY A 105 11.46 2.02 0.77
C GLY A 105 11.53 0.81 1.71
N GLY A 106 11.40 -0.42 1.19
CA GLY A 106 11.34 -1.64 2.01
C GLY A 106 9.91 -1.94 2.47
N CYS A 107 9.74 -2.43 3.70
CA CYS A 107 8.42 -2.80 4.20
C CYS A 107 7.55 -1.56 4.47
N PHE A 108 6.41 -1.45 3.79
CA PHE A 108 5.46 -0.36 4.01
C PHE A 108 5.07 -0.20 5.48
N PHE A 109 4.84 -1.32 6.18
CA PHE A 109 4.36 -1.29 7.57
C PHE A 109 5.41 -0.78 8.54
N GLU A 110 6.71 -0.96 8.25
CA GLU A 110 7.78 -0.40 9.10
C GLU A 110 7.76 1.14 9.03
N ALA A 111 7.62 1.70 7.83
CA ALA A 111 7.49 3.15 7.65
C ALA A 111 6.21 3.71 8.29
N ALA A 112 5.07 3.04 8.10
CA ALA A 112 3.79 3.50 8.65
C ALA A 112 3.75 3.43 10.19
N VAL A 113 4.21 2.32 10.79
CA VAL A 113 4.22 2.16 12.26
C VAL A 113 5.10 3.22 12.92
N ALA A 114 6.28 3.51 12.33
CA ALA A 114 7.17 4.55 12.86
C ALA A 114 6.50 5.93 12.96
N GLU A 115 5.56 6.25 12.08
CA GLU A 115 4.85 7.53 12.09
C GLU A 115 3.62 7.54 13.02
N PHE A 116 2.93 6.41 13.14
CA PHE A 116 1.55 6.34 13.65
C PHE A 116 1.37 5.55 14.95
N ASP A 117 2.35 4.77 15.42
CA ASP A 117 2.25 3.90 16.61
C ASP A 117 1.67 4.61 17.86
N SER A 118 2.08 5.85 18.11
CA SER A 118 1.67 6.60 19.31
C SER A 118 0.56 7.62 19.07
N ARG A 119 -0.09 7.63 17.90
CA ARG A 119 -1.11 8.63 17.55
C ARG A 119 -2.52 8.11 17.80
N PRO A 120 -3.44 8.96 18.32
CA PRO A 120 -4.86 8.63 18.34
C PRO A 120 -5.47 8.81 16.95
N GLY A 121 -6.36 7.90 16.53
CA GLY A 121 -7.05 7.99 15.24
C GLY A 121 -6.93 6.72 14.43
N ALA A 122 -7.46 6.73 13.19
CA ALA A 122 -7.37 5.61 12.27
C ALA A 122 -6.03 5.59 11.51
N VAL A 123 -5.55 6.78 11.17
CA VAL A 123 -4.19 7.14 10.74
C VAL A 123 -3.87 8.48 11.37
#